data_AF-A0A351ULQ0-F1
#
_entry.id   AF-A0A351ULQ0-F1
#
_cell.length_a   1.000
_cell.length_b   1.000
_cell.length_c   1.000
_cell.angle_alpha   90.00
_cell.angle_beta   90.00
_cell.angle_gamma   90.00
#
_symmetry.space_group_name_H-M   'P 1'
#
loop_
_entity.id
_entity.type
_entity.pdbx_description
1 polymer ?
#
loop_
_entity_poly.entity_id
_entity_poly.type
_entity_poly.pdbx_seq_one_letter_code
_entity_poly.pdbx_strand_id
1 'polypeptide(L)'
;MRPGGVPVTVSGVCRDVRLFLRQLAGDLPEIFPQPRVYRPRRRARARRAPVCAAERERAREIINARVKHWAGTLELDYNRVFIKDQRTMWGSCSVKKNLNFNLRLASVPPEALDYVVIHELCHLREMNHSKRFWAHVGAACPDYAVHRRWLRKNCAAIYTSSAPVPAQ
;
A
#
# COMPACT_ATOMS: atom_id res chain seq x y z
N MET A 1 -41.52 4.70 13.41
CA MET A 1 -40.35 4.09 14.08
C MET A 1 -39.26 3.89 13.03
N ARG A 2 -38.08 4.50 13.20
CA ARG A 2 -36.90 4.33 12.33
C ARG A 2 -35.82 3.59 13.12
N PRO A 3 -35.17 2.53 12.62
CA PRO A 3 -34.03 1.93 13.32
C PRO A 3 -32.79 2.79 13.10
N GLY A 4 -32.14 3.14 14.22
CA GLY A 4 -30.99 4.03 14.29
C GLY A 4 -29.69 3.40 13.77
N GLY A 5 -28.94 4.18 13.00
CA GLY A 5 -27.57 3.86 12.61
C GLY A 5 -26.62 4.03 13.78
N VAL A 6 -25.88 2.97 14.11
CA VAL A 6 -24.83 2.99 15.14
C VAL A 6 -23.64 3.80 14.63
N PRO A 7 -23.10 4.77 15.38
CA PRO A 7 -21.95 5.54 14.96
C PRO A 7 -20.68 4.66 14.99
N VAL A 8 -19.99 4.58 13.85
CA VAL A 8 -18.71 3.87 13.74
C VAL A 8 -17.64 4.70 14.45
N THR A 9 -17.16 4.25 15.62
CA THR A 9 -16.14 4.94 16.40
C THR A 9 -14.71 4.53 16.03
N VAL A 10 -13.74 5.40 16.30
CA VAL A 10 -12.30 5.24 16.03
C VAL A 10 -11.68 3.99 16.68
N SER A 11 -12.37 3.35 17.64
CA SER A 11 -11.96 2.08 18.24
C SER A 11 -11.98 0.90 17.25
N GLY A 12 -12.80 0.97 16.19
CA GLY A 12 -12.86 -0.05 15.13
C GLY A 12 -11.66 -0.06 14.19
N VAL A 13 -10.92 1.05 14.09
CA VAL A 13 -9.72 1.18 13.23
C VAL A 13 -8.49 0.55 13.91
N CYS A 14 -8.51 0.38 15.24
CA CYS A 14 -7.41 -0.23 16.01
C CYS A 14 -7.45 -1.77 16.04
N ARG A 15 -8.53 -2.41 15.57
CA ARG A 15 -8.64 -3.88 15.56
C ARG A 15 -7.86 -4.49 14.38
N ASP A 16 -7.88 -3.84 13.22
CA ASP A 16 -7.15 -4.27 12.02
C ASP A 16 -5.64 -4.04 12.12
N VAL A 17 -5.21 -2.94 12.74
CA VAL A 17 -3.78 -2.75 13.05
C VAL A 17 -3.29 -3.86 14.00
N ARG A 18 -4.12 -4.30 14.95
CA ARG A 18 -3.75 -5.36 15.89
C ARG A 18 -3.76 -6.76 15.26
N LEU A 19 -4.62 -7.02 14.27
CA LEU A 19 -4.65 -8.27 13.48
C LEU A 19 -3.48 -8.33 12.49
N PHE A 20 -3.20 -7.22 11.80
CA PHE A 20 -1.99 -7.01 10.99
C PHE A 20 -0.72 -7.19 11.85
N LEU A 21 -0.66 -6.60 13.04
CA LEU A 21 0.45 -6.76 13.98
C LEU A 21 0.56 -8.16 14.61
N ARG A 22 -0.54 -8.93 14.73
CA ARG A 22 -0.51 -10.32 15.21
C ARG A 22 -0.02 -11.29 14.14
N GLN A 23 -0.38 -11.07 12.87
CA GLN A 23 0.19 -11.82 11.74
C GLN A 23 1.66 -11.46 11.49
N LEU A 24 2.09 -10.24 11.83
CA LEU A 24 3.48 -9.80 11.83
C LEU A 24 4.29 -10.23 13.08
N ALA A 25 3.66 -10.79 14.11
CA ALA A 25 4.38 -11.21 15.32
C ALA A 25 5.20 -12.50 15.13
N GLY A 26 4.94 -13.27 14.06
CA GLY A 26 5.72 -14.44 13.69
C GLY A 26 6.96 -14.12 12.84
N ASP A 27 7.03 -12.92 12.27
CA ASP A 27 8.11 -12.46 11.41
C ASP A 27 8.42 -11.02 11.81
N LEU A 28 9.36 -10.76 12.73
CA LEU A 28 10.16 -9.51 12.77
C LEU A 28 11.11 -9.40 13.99
N PRO A 29 12.32 -8.85 13.78
CA PRO A 29 12.48 -7.38 13.78
C PRO A 29 13.33 -6.86 12.60
N GLU A 30 12.82 -5.92 11.78
CA GLU A 30 13.39 -4.61 11.46
C GLU A 30 12.43 -3.66 10.67
N ILE A 31 11.13 -3.97 10.59
CA ILE A 31 10.12 -3.11 9.94
C ILE A 31 9.63 -2.01 10.90
N PHE A 32 9.72 -2.21 12.22
CA PHE A 32 9.39 -1.21 13.23
C PHE A 32 10.48 -1.17 14.32
N PRO A 33 11.02 0.01 14.71
CA PRO A 33 11.82 0.09 15.92
C PRO A 33 10.98 -0.41 17.10
N GLN A 34 11.63 -1.06 18.08
CA GLN A 34 11.03 -1.43 19.36
C GLN A 34 10.09 -0.30 19.83
N PRO A 35 8.87 -0.61 20.33
CA PRO A 35 7.93 0.41 20.72
C PRO A 35 8.58 1.31 21.78
N ARG A 36 9.02 2.49 21.36
CA ARG A 36 9.33 3.58 22.29
C ARG A 36 8.01 3.91 22.98
N VAL A 37 8.05 3.90 24.31
CA VAL A 37 6.95 4.24 25.22
C VAL A 37 6.03 5.30 24.59
N TYR A 38 4.74 4.97 24.47
CA TYR A 38 3.73 5.86 23.93
C TYR A 38 3.73 7.20 24.68
N ARG A 39 4.15 8.28 24.00
CA ARG A 39 3.94 9.66 24.46
C ARG A 39 2.93 10.33 23.53
N PRO A 40 1.74 10.75 24.01
CA PRO A 40 0.77 11.42 23.17
C PRO A 40 1.27 12.84 22.89
N ARG A 41 2.07 13.02 21.84
CA ARG A 41 2.25 14.34 21.22
C ARG A 41 1.08 14.53 20.26
N ARG A 42 0.21 15.50 20.54
CA ARG A 42 -0.71 16.09 19.54
C ARG A 42 0.13 16.69 18.42
N ARG A 43 0.67 15.85 17.51
CA ARG A 43 1.23 16.34 16.25
C ARG A 43 0.05 16.80 15.42
N ALA A 44 0.02 18.09 15.08
CA ALA A 44 -0.89 18.60 14.06
C ALA A 44 -0.85 17.63 12.87
N ARG A 45 -2.01 17.12 12.44
CA ARG A 45 -2.07 16.21 11.29
C ARG A 45 -1.52 16.99 10.10
N ALA A 46 -0.39 16.56 9.54
CA ALA A 46 0.13 17.13 8.31
C ALA A 46 -1.00 17.12 7.26
N ARG A 47 -1.33 18.30 6.71
CA ARG A 47 -2.36 18.41 5.67
C ARG A 47 -1.85 17.63 4.45
N ARG A 48 -2.66 16.68 3.97
CA ARG A 48 -2.38 15.99 2.70
C ARG A 48 -2.62 16.95 1.56
N ALA A 49 -1.75 16.91 0.54
CA ALA A 49 -2.01 17.66 -0.68
C ALA A 49 -3.35 17.22 -1.29
N PRO A 50 -4.25 18.13 -1.67
CA PRO A 50 -5.44 17.77 -2.43
C PRO A 50 -5.05 17.12 -3.76
N VAL A 51 -5.92 16.28 -4.28
CA VAL A 51 -5.72 15.56 -5.56
C VAL A 51 -6.94 15.83 -6.43
N CYS A 52 -6.72 16.53 -7.54
CA CYS A 52 -7.75 16.93 -8.49
C CYS A 52 -8.25 15.75 -9.33
N ALA A 53 -9.28 15.98 -10.16
CA ALA A 53 -9.86 14.96 -11.01
C ALA A 53 -8.88 14.43 -12.07
N ALA A 54 -8.10 15.32 -12.71
CA ALA A 54 -7.12 14.94 -13.73
C ALA A 54 -6.00 14.06 -13.14
N GLU A 55 -5.50 14.37 -11.96
CA GLU A 55 -4.51 13.53 -11.26
C GLU A 55 -5.07 12.15 -10.92
N ARG A 56 -6.35 12.07 -10.51
CA ARG A 56 -7.01 10.77 -10.26
C ARG A 56 -7.11 9.95 -11.53
N GLU A 57 -7.45 10.57 -12.65
CA GLU A 57 -7.58 9.86 -13.93
C GLU A 57 -6.23 9.38 -14.45
N ARG A 58 -5.22 10.26 -14.44
CA ARG A 58 -3.84 9.88 -14.76
C ARG A 58 -3.34 8.74 -13.88
N ALA A 59 -3.65 8.77 -12.58
CA ALA A 59 -3.29 7.68 -11.68
C ALA A 59 -4.00 6.36 -12.04
N ARG A 60 -5.25 6.43 -12.51
CA ARG A 60 -5.97 5.25 -13.00
C ARG A 60 -5.30 4.65 -14.21
N GLU A 61 -4.99 5.46 -15.22
CA GLU A 61 -4.35 5.00 -16.44
C GLU A 61 -3.00 4.33 -16.16
N ILE A 62 -2.12 5.03 -15.42
CA ILE A 62 -0.77 4.56 -15.10
C ILE A 62 -0.82 3.24 -14.32
N ILE A 63 -1.57 3.20 -13.21
CA ILE A 63 -1.58 2.04 -12.33
C ILE A 63 -2.22 0.84 -13.04
N ASN A 64 -3.33 1.02 -13.76
CA ASN A 64 -3.94 -0.08 -14.51
C ASN A 64 -3.01 -0.62 -15.60
N ALA A 65 -2.26 0.25 -16.29
CA ALA A 65 -1.28 -0.19 -17.28
C ALA A 65 -0.17 -1.05 -16.65
N ARG A 66 0.37 -0.64 -15.49
CA ARG A 66 1.39 -1.44 -14.78
C ARG A 66 0.82 -2.76 -14.25
N VAL A 67 -0.39 -2.74 -13.68
CA VAL A 67 -1.07 -3.97 -13.23
C VAL A 67 -1.26 -4.95 -14.38
N LYS A 68 -1.77 -4.49 -15.53
CA LYS A 68 -1.97 -5.34 -16.70
C LYS A 68 -0.64 -5.93 -17.22
N HIS A 69 0.40 -5.10 -17.29
CA HIS A 69 1.73 -5.54 -17.74
C HIS A 69 2.31 -6.64 -16.83
N TRP A 70 2.36 -6.41 -15.52
CA TRP A 70 2.93 -7.37 -14.58
C TRP A 70 2.06 -8.60 -14.37
N ALA A 71 0.72 -8.46 -14.38
CA ALA A 71 -0.19 -9.59 -14.34
C ALA A 71 0.02 -10.52 -15.54
N GLY A 72 0.18 -9.97 -16.75
CA GLY A 72 0.51 -10.75 -17.94
C GLY A 72 1.89 -11.41 -17.86
N THR A 73 2.91 -10.67 -17.41
CA THR A 73 4.28 -11.18 -17.27
C THR A 73 4.39 -12.31 -16.25
N LEU A 74 3.59 -12.25 -15.18
CA LEU A 74 3.57 -13.25 -14.12
C LEU A 74 2.51 -14.34 -14.33
N GLU A 75 1.73 -14.27 -15.42
CA GLU A 75 0.62 -15.17 -15.72
C GLU A 75 -0.37 -15.30 -14.55
N LEU A 76 -0.87 -14.15 -14.09
CA LEU A 76 -1.74 -14.04 -12.92
C LEU A 76 -3.08 -13.37 -13.27
N ASP A 77 -4.17 -14.07 -12.94
CA ASP A 77 -5.52 -13.52 -13.05
C ASP A 77 -5.95 -12.83 -11.75
N TYR A 78 -6.50 -11.62 -11.90
CA TYR A 78 -7.15 -10.83 -10.85
C TYR A 78 -8.58 -10.48 -11.23
N ASN A 79 -9.39 -10.08 -10.25
CA ASN A 79 -10.81 -9.76 -10.46
C ASN A 79 -11.00 -8.28 -10.84
N ARG A 80 -10.81 -7.37 -9.89
CA ARG A 80 -10.97 -5.92 -10.10
C ARG A 80 -9.82 -5.15 -9.50
N VAL A 81 -9.53 -4.00 -10.10
CA VAL A 81 -8.56 -3.02 -9.60
C VAL A 81 -9.31 -1.78 -9.10
N PHE A 82 -9.00 -1.37 -7.88
CA PHE A 82 -9.55 -0.17 -7.26
C PHE A 82 -8.44 0.83 -6.97
N ILE A 83 -8.64 2.08 -7.37
CA ILE A 83 -7.66 3.15 -7.18
C ILE A 83 -8.26 4.21 -6.26
N LYS A 84 -7.65 4.36 -5.08
CA LYS A 84 -8.22 5.09 -3.93
C LYS A 84 -7.18 6.02 -3.33
N ASP A 85 -7.63 7.10 -2.69
CA ASP A 85 -6.74 8.03 -1.95
C ASP A 85 -6.55 7.58 -0.49
N GLN A 86 -6.04 6.36 -0.28
CA GLN A 86 -5.89 5.76 1.05
C GLN A 86 -4.83 6.48 1.89
N ARG A 87 -4.97 6.41 3.23
CA ARG A 87 -4.06 7.09 4.17
C ARG A 87 -2.95 6.20 4.73
N THR A 88 -3.21 4.91 4.82
CA THR A 88 -2.42 3.99 5.65
C THR A 88 -1.75 2.89 4.86
N MET A 89 -2.07 2.75 3.57
CA MET A 89 -1.60 1.65 2.74
C MET A 89 -1.28 2.13 1.33
N TRP A 90 -0.32 1.45 0.71
CA TRP A 90 0.04 1.64 -0.70
C TRP A 90 -0.78 0.73 -1.60
N GLY A 91 -1.08 -0.49 -1.16
CA GLY A 91 -2.00 -1.40 -1.82
C GLY A 91 -2.61 -2.42 -0.85
N SER A 92 -3.52 -3.24 -1.37
CA SER A 92 -4.00 -4.46 -0.70
C SER A 92 -4.67 -5.42 -1.68
N CYS A 93 -4.43 -6.71 -1.53
CA CYS A 93 -5.17 -7.78 -2.20
C CYS A 93 -6.17 -8.46 -1.25
N SER A 94 -7.38 -8.74 -1.73
CA SER A 94 -8.36 -9.56 -1.01
C SER A 94 -8.37 -11.00 -1.49
N VAL A 95 -8.92 -11.92 -0.68
CA VAL A 95 -9.10 -13.33 -1.06
C VAL A 95 -9.93 -13.52 -2.34
N LYS A 96 -10.83 -12.56 -2.64
CA LYS A 96 -11.60 -12.53 -3.90
C LYS A 96 -10.80 -12.00 -5.11
N LYS A 97 -9.47 -11.92 -4.99
CA LYS A 97 -8.53 -11.42 -6.00
C LYS A 97 -8.80 -9.97 -6.45
N ASN A 98 -9.39 -9.15 -5.58
CA ASN A 98 -9.52 -7.72 -5.82
C ASN A 98 -8.26 -6.99 -5.34
N LEU A 99 -7.67 -6.19 -6.22
CA LEU A 99 -6.49 -5.38 -5.97
C LEU A 99 -6.91 -3.95 -5.65
N ASN A 100 -6.30 -3.35 -4.64
CA ASN A 100 -6.47 -1.95 -4.30
C ASN A 100 -5.12 -1.28 -4.36
N PHE A 101 -5.06 -0.07 -4.92
CA PHE A 101 -3.86 0.74 -4.98
C PHE A 101 -4.14 2.17 -4.55
N ASN A 102 -3.14 2.79 -3.96
CA ASN A 102 -3.14 4.19 -3.63
C ASN A 102 -2.83 5.01 -4.88
N LEU A 103 -3.69 5.97 -5.22
CA LEU A 103 -3.50 6.81 -6.40
C LEU A 103 -2.18 7.58 -6.39
N ARG A 104 -1.60 7.82 -5.20
CA ARG A 104 -0.34 8.58 -5.05
C ARG A 104 0.88 7.84 -5.57
N LEU A 105 0.75 6.54 -5.83
CA LEU A 105 1.79 5.76 -6.50
C LEU A 105 2.03 6.23 -7.95
N ALA A 106 1.10 6.98 -8.55
CA ALA A 106 1.31 7.58 -9.88
C ALA A 106 2.34 8.73 -9.89
N SER A 107 2.79 9.18 -8.70
CA SER A 107 3.75 10.26 -8.51
C SER A 107 5.08 9.79 -7.91
N VAL A 108 5.28 8.48 -7.75
CA VAL A 108 6.54 7.89 -7.31
C VAL A 108 7.35 7.37 -8.51
N PRO A 109 8.65 7.05 -8.35
CA PRO A 109 9.44 6.42 -9.40
C PRO A 109 8.75 5.15 -9.93
N PRO A 110 8.77 4.90 -11.25
CA PRO A 110 8.09 3.76 -11.88
C PRO A 110 8.42 2.42 -11.21
N GLU A 111 9.68 2.22 -10.84
CA GLU A 111 10.17 0.98 -10.23
C GLU A 111 9.61 0.79 -8.81
N ALA A 112 9.40 1.89 -8.09
CA ALA A 112 8.73 1.85 -6.77
C ALA A 112 7.23 1.55 -6.90
N LEU A 113 6.57 2.06 -7.94
CA LEU A 113 5.19 1.68 -8.28
C LEU A 113 5.13 0.20 -8.66
N ASP A 114 6.05 -0.28 -9.50
CA ASP A 114 6.12 -1.68 -9.93
C ASP A 114 6.28 -2.63 -8.78
N TYR A 115 7.18 -2.32 -7.85
CA TYR A 115 7.34 -3.10 -6.64
C TYR A 115 6.01 -3.27 -5.89
N VAL A 116 5.22 -2.21 -5.74
CA VAL A 116 3.90 -2.32 -5.06
C VAL A 116 2.93 -3.15 -5.90
N VAL A 117 2.89 -2.97 -7.22
CA VAL A 117 2.04 -3.77 -8.11
C VAL A 117 2.39 -5.25 -8.02
N ILE A 118 3.67 -5.60 -8.13
CA ILE A 118 4.18 -6.97 -7.99
C ILE A 118 3.83 -7.52 -6.61
N HIS A 119 4.00 -6.75 -5.53
CA HIS A 119 3.65 -7.16 -4.17
C HIS A 119 2.19 -7.59 -4.07
N GLU A 120 1.26 -6.75 -4.56
CA GLU A 120 -0.17 -7.07 -4.52
C GLU A 120 -0.55 -8.22 -5.45
N LEU A 121 0.14 -8.39 -6.59
CA LEU A 121 -0.06 -9.54 -7.49
C LEU A 121 0.46 -10.84 -6.86
N CYS A 122 1.59 -10.82 -6.16
CA CYS A 122 2.11 -11.99 -5.45
C CYS A 122 1.14 -12.49 -4.37
N HIS A 123 0.31 -11.61 -3.81
CA HIS A 123 -0.75 -12.03 -2.89
C HIS A 123 -1.78 -12.96 -3.52
N LEU A 124 -1.95 -12.96 -4.85
CA LEU A 124 -2.82 -13.90 -5.56
C LEU A 124 -2.34 -15.36 -5.44
N ARG A 125 -1.05 -15.58 -5.15
CA ARG A 125 -0.44 -16.90 -4.90
C ARG A 125 -0.30 -17.20 -3.40
N GLU A 126 0.06 -16.19 -2.61
CA GLU A 126 0.31 -16.35 -1.17
C GLU A 126 -0.24 -15.14 -0.39
N MET A 127 -1.32 -15.34 0.37
CA MET A 127 -2.05 -14.26 1.02
C MET A 127 -1.36 -13.70 2.29
N ASN A 128 -0.33 -14.38 2.78
CA ASN A 128 0.50 -13.95 3.90
C ASN A 128 1.90 -13.55 3.42
N HIS A 129 2.70 -12.90 4.28
CA HIS A 129 4.07 -12.46 3.96
C HIS A 129 5.13 -13.52 4.29
N SER A 130 4.83 -14.81 4.14
CA SER A 130 5.78 -15.90 4.42
C SER A 130 7.03 -15.84 3.53
N LYS A 131 8.02 -16.69 3.84
CA LYS A 131 9.21 -16.89 3.00
C LYS A 131 8.86 -17.17 1.53
N ARG A 132 7.77 -17.92 1.27
CA ARG A 132 7.30 -18.22 -0.10
C ARG A 132 6.79 -16.97 -0.81
N PHE A 133 6.05 -16.11 -0.11
CA PHE A 133 5.63 -14.82 -0.64
C PHE A 133 6.84 -13.98 -1.06
N TRP A 134 7.83 -13.83 -0.19
CA TRP A 134 9.03 -13.04 -0.51
C TRP A 134 9.88 -13.66 -1.61
N ALA A 135 9.89 -14.99 -1.75
CA ALA A 135 10.52 -15.65 -2.89
C ALA A 135 9.84 -15.27 -4.21
N HIS A 136 8.49 -15.22 -4.26
CA HIS A 136 7.77 -14.75 -5.45
C HIS A 136 8.06 -13.28 -5.77
N VAL A 137 8.09 -12.41 -4.74
CA VAL A 137 8.41 -11.00 -4.93
C VAL A 137 9.85 -10.82 -5.43
N GLY A 138 10.83 -11.49 -4.81
CA GLY A 138 12.23 -11.38 -5.19
C GLY A 138 12.54 -11.95 -6.57
N ALA A 139 11.82 -12.99 -7.00
CA ALA A 139 11.94 -13.52 -8.36
C ALA A 139 11.44 -12.54 -9.42
N ALA A 140 10.37 -11.80 -9.13
CA ALA A 140 9.78 -10.83 -10.06
C ALA A 140 10.45 -9.45 -10.00
N CYS A 141 10.95 -9.06 -8.83
CA CYS A 141 11.57 -7.77 -8.54
C CYS A 141 12.79 -7.98 -7.62
N PRO A 142 13.97 -8.27 -8.19
CA PRO A 142 15.18 -8.51 -7.39
C PRO A 142 15.54 -7.35 -6.45
N ASP A 143 15.32 -6.12 -6.89
CA ASP A 143 15.61 -4.89 -6.14
C ASP A 143 14.48 -4.45 -5.19
N TYR A 144 13.52 -5.32 -4.88
CA TYR A 144 12.35 -4.98 -4.06
C TYR A 144 12.71 -4.31 -2.72
N ALA A 145 13.83 -4.71 -2.12
CA ALA A 145 14.30 -4.16 -0.84
C ALA A 145 14.66 -2.67 -0.95
N VAL A 146 15.21 -2.24 -2.09
CA VAL A 146 15.55 -0.84 -2.38
C VAL A 146 14.29 -0.01 -2.50
N HIS A 147 13.33 -0.45 -3.32
CA HIS A 147 12.05 0.25 -3.52
C HIS A 147 11.23 0.33 -2.23
N ARG A 148 11.19 -0.76 -1.46
CA ARG A 148 10.55 -0.80 -0.15
C ARG A 148 11.16 0.21 0.83
N ARG A 149 12.49 0.31 0.86
CA ARG A 149 13.21 1.29 1.69
C ARG A 149 12.92 2.71 1.24
N TRP A 150 12.91 2.96 -0.08
CA TRP A 150 12.61 4.26 -0.67
C TRP A 150 11.19 4.72 -0.31
N LEU A 151 10.18 3.85 -0.45
CA LEU A 151 8.78 4.17 -0.08
C LEU A 151 8.65 4.50 1.41
N ARG A 152 9.37 3.77 2.28
CA ARG A 152 9.39 4.06 3.72
C ARG A 152 10.00 5.42 4.02
N LYS A 153 11.13 5.76 3.38
CA LYS A 153 11.84 7.04 3.57
C LYS A 153 11.01 8.23 3.07
N ASN A 154 10.33 8.07 1.95
CA ASN A 154 9.65 9.16 1.24
C ASN A 154 8.14 9.24 1.53
N CYS A 155 7.59 8.38 2.39
CA CYS A 155 6.16 8.33 2.68
C CYS A 155 5.58 9.71 3.02
N ALA A 156 6.18 10.45 3.96
CA ALA A 156 5.67 11.78 4.32
C ALA A 156 5.62 12.74 3.11
N ALA A 157 6.68 12.77 2.30
CA ALA A 157 6.80 13.63 1.13
C ALA A 157 5.72 13.33 0.07
N ILE A 158 5.44 12.05 -0.18
CA ILE A 158 4.41 11.61 -1.15
C ILE A 158 3.00 12.11 -0.74
N TYR A 159 2.75 12.26 0.56
CA TYR A 159 1.45 12.71 1.06
C TYR A 159 1.34 14.24 1.16
N THR A 160 2.46 14.95 1.29
CA THR A 160 2.48 16.41 1.47
C THR A 160 2.78 17.18 0.18
N SER A 161 3.41 16.55 -0.81
CA SER A 161 3.73 17.13 -2.12
C SER A 161 2.68 16.79 -3.18
N SER A 162 2.41 17.74 -4.08
CA SER A 162 1.72 17.49 -5.36
C SER A 162 2.69 17.19 -6.51
N ALA A 163 3.99 17.46 -6.35
CA ALA A 163 5.00 17.19 -7.36
C ALA A 163 5.52 15.74 -7.29
N PRO A 164 5.94 15.15 -8.43
CA PRO A 164 6.62 13.86 -8.45
C PRO A 164 7.83 13.83 -7.52
N VAL A 165 8.00 12.74 -6.78
CA VAL A 165 9.16 12.57 -5.90
C VAL A 165 10.27 11.87 -6.69
N PRO A 166 11.45 12.47 -6.86
CA PRO A 166 12.50 11.93 -7.72
C PRO A 166 13.04 10.60 -7.21
N ALA A 167 13.49 9.77 -8.15
CA ALA A 167 14.37 8.63 -7.84
C ALA A 167 15.67 9.17 -7.21
N GLN A 168 16.23 8.43 -6.25
CA GLN A 168 17.53 8.74 -5.64
C GLN A 168 18.60 7.89 -6.29
#